data_AF-A0A971LDV3-F1
#
_entry.id   AF-A0A971LDV3-F1
#
_cell.length_a   1.000
_cell.length_b   1.000
_cell.length_c   1.000
_cell.angle_alpha   90.00
_cell.angle_beta   90.00
_cell.angle_gamma   90.00
#
_symmetry.space_group_name_H-M   'P 1'
#
loop_
_entity.id
_entity.type
_entity.pdbx_description
1 polymer ?
#
loop_
_entity_poly.entity_id
_entity_poly.type
_entity_poly.pdbx_seq_one_letter_code
_entity_poly.pdbx_strand_id
1 'polypeptide(L)'
;MKKSAIINSRIAAVIASMGHTDSLAIGDAGLPIPDSSERIDLAVQPGLPSFADVLLNVLTELEVEEIVLAEEIKQKNPTLNDK
;
A
#
# COMPACT_ATOMS: atom_id res chain seq x y z
N MET A 1 -15.35 -15.21 10.03
CA MET A 1 -14.92 -13.90 9.49
C MET A 1 -13.61 -13.49 10.13
N LYS A 2 -12.72 -12.82 9.40
CA LYS A 2 -11.44 -12.34 9.94
C LYS A 2 -11.70 -11.31 11.04
N LYS A 3 -10.89 -11.34 12.11
CA LYS A 3 -11.02 -10.43 13.27
C LYS A 3 -9.94 -9.34 13.30
N SER A 4 -8.93 -9.43 12.43
CA SER A 4 -7.85 -8.45 12.33
C SER A 4 -8.22 -7.30 11.38
N ALA A 5 -7.36 -6.30 11.28
CA ALA A 5 -7.66 -5.05 10.60
C ALA A 5 -7.76 -5.18 9.07
N ILE A 6 -6.97 -6.04 8.43
CA ILE A 6 -7.02 -6.20 6.96
C ILE A 6 -8.13 -7.17 6.58
N ILE A 7 -9.32 -6.66 6.24
CA ILE A 7 -10.45 -7.49 5.81
C ILE A 7 -10.48 -7.78 4.31
N ASN A 8 -9.70 -7.04 3.51
CA ASN A 8 -9.60 -7.29 2.08
C ASN A 8 -8.88 -8.63 1.86
N SER A 9 -9.57 -9.60 1.24
CA SER A 9 -9.06 -10.95 1.08
C SER A 9 -7.83 -11.03 0.19
N ARG A 10 -7.69 -10.16 -0.81
CA ARG A 10 -6.53 -10.16 -1.70
C ARG A 10 -5.30 -9.57 -1.01
N ILE A 11 -5.45 -8.46 -0.29
CA ILE A 11 -4.35 -7.89 0.50
C ILE A 11 -3.88 -8.89 1.56
N ALA A 12 -4.83 -9.51 2.28
CA ALA A 12 -4.50 -10.51 3.29
C ALA A 12 -3.76 -11.73 2.69
N ALA A 13 -4.14 -12.17 1.49
CA ALA A 13 -3.45 -13.27 0.80
C ALA A 13 -2.03 -12.88 0.39
N VAL A 14 -1.83 -11.68 -0.17
CA VAL A 14 -0.51 -11.16 -0.53
C VAL A 14 0.40 -11.13 0.70
N ILE A 15 -0.01 -10.43 1.77
CA ILE A 15 0.79 -10.29 3.00
C ILE A 15 1.12 -11.66 3.62
N ALA A 16 0.15 -12.58 3.67
CA ALA A 16 0.38 -13.92 4.22
C ALA A 16 1.35 -14.78 3.38
N SER A 17 1.55 -14.43 2.10
CA SER A 17 2.46 -15.14 1.19
C SER A 17 3.86 -14.53 1.07
N MET A 18 4.05 -13.30 1.58
CA MET A 18 5.33 -12.60 1.49
C MET A 18 6.40 -13.26 2.36
N GLY A 19 7.57 -13.47 1.77
CA GLY A 19 8.81 -13.84 2.45
C GLY A 19 9.69 -12.64 2.79
N HIS A 20 10.86 -12.92 3.36
CA HIS A 20 11.87 -11.88 3.60
C HIS A 20 12.29 -11.25 2.26
N THR A 21 12.38 -9.92 2.22
CA THR A 21 12.74 -9.08 1.05
C THR A 21 11.69 -8.96 -0.05
N ASP A 22 10.54 -9.64 0.08
CA ASP A 22 9.42 -9.39 -0.83
C ASP A 22 8.90 -7.95 -0.68
N SER A 23 8.47 -7.38 -1.80
CA SER A 23 8.07 -5.97 -1.87
C SER A 23 6.58 -5.82 -2.16
N LEU A 24 5.94 -4.86 -1.49
CA LEU A 24 4.56 -4.44 -1.74
C LEU A 24 4.55 -2.94 -2.02
N ALA A 25 3.99 -2.56 -3.17
CA ALA A 25 3.84 -1.15 -3.54
C ALA A 25 2.41 -0.68 -3.28
N ILE A 26 2.28 0.49 -2.62
CA ILE A 26 1.02 1.23 -2.51
C ILE A 26 1.17 2.46 -3.41
N GLY A 27 0.35 2.55 -4.45
CA GLY A 27 0.36 3.64 -5.42
C GLY A 27 -0.85 4.56 -5.27
N ASP A 28 -0.72 5.80 -5.73
CA ASP A 28 -1.88 6.65 -5.98
C ASP A 28 -2.64 6.21 -7.25
N ALA A 29 -3.76 6.88 -7.54
CA ALA A 29 -4.62 6.53 -8.68
C ALA A 29 -3.96 6.70 -10.06
N GLY A 30 -2.80 7.36 -10.14
CA GLY A 30 -2.07 7.62 -11.38
C GLY A 30 -0.84 6.73 -11.60
N LEU A 31 -0.43 5.92 -10.62
CA LEU A 31 0.78 5.12 -10.74
C LEU A 31 0.62 4.00 -11.78
N PRO A 32 1.49 3.92 -12.81
CA PRO A 32 1.46 2.80 -13.76
C PRO A 32 1.91 1.50 -13.08
N ILE A 33 1.22 0.40 -13.38
CA ILE A 33 1.50 -0.93 -12.82
C ILE A 33 2.09 -1.82 -13.92
N PRO A 34 3.29 -2.39 -13.74
CA PRO A 34 3.87 -3.34 -14.70
C PRO A 34 3.02 -4.61 -14.83
N ASP A 35 2.94 -5.20 -16.03
CA ASP A 35 2.18 -6.44 -16.28
C ASP A 35 2.68 -7.66 -15.48
N SER A 36 3.93 -7.61 -15.02
CA SER A 36 4.53 -8.65 -14.18
C SER A 36 4.03 -8.63 -12.72
N SER A 37 3.32 -7.59 -12.30
CA SER A 37 2.93 -7.37 -10.91
C SER A 37 1.42 -7.57 -10.70
N GLU A 38 1.03 -8.18 -9.58
CA GLU A 38 -0.39 -8.30 -9.23
C GLU A 38 -1.00 -6.92 -8.92
N ARG A 39 -2.09 -6.57 -9.61
CA ARG A 39 -2.88 -5.36 -9.32
C ARG A 39 -4.04 -5.67 -8.37
N ILE A 40 -4.09 -4.97 -7.24
CA ILE A 40 -5.25 -4.88 -6.35
C ILE A 40 -5.77 -3.45 -6.39
N ASP A 41 -6.87 -3.21 -7.13
CA ASP A 41 -7.48 -1.89 -7.21
C ASP A 41 -8.48 -1.69 -6.08
N LEU A 42 -8.25 -0.65 -5.27
CA LEU A 42 -9.08 -0.26 -4.13
C LEU A 42 -9.82 1.06 -4.37
N ALA A 43 -9.54 1.77 -5.46
CA ALA A 43 -10.06 3.10 -5.70
C ALA A 43 -11.57 3.07 -5.94
N VAL A 44 -12.33 3.78 -5.10
CA VAL A 44 -13.79 3.89 -5.25
C VAL A 44 -14.15 5.21 -5.92
N GLN A 45 -13.51 6.29 -5.50
CA GLN A 45 -13.63 7.64 -6.05
C GLN A 45 -12.36 8.43 -5.70
N PRO A 46 -12.13 9.63 -6.28
CA PRO A 46 -10.95 10.43 -5.95
C PRO A 46 -10.79 10.64 -4.43
N GLY A 47 -9.67 10.18 -3.88
CA GLY A 47 -9.34 10.29 -2.46
C GLY A 47 -9.98 9.26 -1.52
N LEU A 48 -10.73 8.27 -2.03
CA LEU A 48 -11.34 7.21 -1.22
C LEU A 48 -11.03 5.81 -1.78
N PRO A 49 -10.37 4.93 -1.01
CA PRO A 49 -9.70 5.21 0.27
C PRO A 49 -8.54 6.20 0.10
N SER A 50 -8.14 6.89 1.17
CA SER A 50 -6.93 7.71 1.11
C SER A 50 -5.68 6.82 1.14
N PHE A 51 -4.56 7.34 0.64
CA PHE A 51 -3.28 6.62 0.70
C PHE A 51 -2.92 6.19 2.13
N ALA A 52 -3.14 7.09 3.11
CA ALA A 52 -2.85 6.84 4.51
C ALA A 52 -3.75 5.73 5.10
N ASP A 53 -5.03 5.66 4.71
CA ASP A 53 -5.92 4.60 5.17
C ASP A 53 -5.40 3.21 4.75
N VAL A 54 -4.93 3.10 3.51
CA VAL A 54 -4.38 1.84 2.97
C VAL A 54 -3.04 1.52 3.65
N LEU A 55 -2.12 2.48 3.71
CA LEU A 55 -0.80 2.29 4.32
C LEU A 55 -0.91 1.85 5.78
N LEU A 56 -1.67 2.60 6.60
CA LEU A 56 -1.80 2.29 8.03
C LEU A 56 -2.47 0.94 8.26
N ASN A 57 -3.43 0.54 7.42
CA ASN A 57 -4.04 -0.77 7.51
C ASN A 57 -3.06 -1.90 7.16
N VAL A 58 -2.27 -1.74 6.08
CA VAL A 58 -1.23 -2.71 5.68
C VAL A 58 -0.19 -2.90 6.79
N LEU A 59 0.29 -1.80 7.38
CA LEU A 59 1.28 -1.81 8.46
C LEU A 59 0.78 -2.48 9.76
N THR A 60 -0.51 -2.80 9.89
CA THR A 60 -1.01 -3.58 11.04
C THR A 60 -0.68 -5.08 10.95
N GLU A 61 -0.38 -5.60 9.76
CA GLU A 61 -0.10 -7.03 9.56
C GLU A 61 1.18 -7.31 8.76
N LEU A 62 1.74 -6.31 8.05
CA LEU A 62 3.01 -6.45 7.33
C LEU A 62 4.17 -5.89 8.16
N GLU A 63 5.14 -6.74 8.47
CA GLU A 63 6.42 -6.33 9.05
C GLU A 63 7.32 -5.71 7.97
N VAL A 64 7.81 -4.49 8.20
CA VAL A 64 8.54 -3.70 7.20
C VAL A 64 9.96 -3.41 7.70
N GLU A 65 10.96 -3.77 6.90
CA GLU A 65 12.37 -3.47 7.19
C GLU A 65 12.90 -2.24 6.42
N GLU A 66 12.31 -1.92 5.27
CA GLU A 66 12.74 -0.81 4.41
C GLU A 66 11.53 -0.16 3.71
N ILE A 67 11.60 1.16 3.50
CA ILE A 67 10.65 1.91 2.68
C ILE A 67 11.41 2.65 1.57
N VAL A 68 10.84 2.63 0.36
CA VAL A 68 11.37 3.33 -0.81
C VAL A 68 10.32 4.33 -1.28
N LEU A 69 10.74 5.60 -1.41
CA LEU A 69 9.88 6.71 -1.83
C LEU A 69 10.52 7.46 -2.99
N ALA A 70 9.69 7.98 -3.90
CA ALA A 70 10.16 8.91 -4.93
C ALA A 70 10.58 10.24 -4.28
N GLU A 71 11.76 10.76 -4.62
CA GLU A 71 12.33 11.97 -4.03
C GLU A 71 11.41 13.20 -4.18
N GLU A 72 10.61 13.23 -5.25
CA GLU A 72 9.64 14.28 -5.56
C GLU A 72 8.58 14.44 -4.46
N ILE A 73 8.28 13.39 -3.67
CA ILE A 73 7.26 13.44 -2.61
C ILE A 73 7.58 14.54 -1.58
N LYS A 74 8.88 14.76 -1.29
CA LYS A 74 9.35 15.77 -0.33
C LYS A 74 8.94 17.19 -0.72
N GLN A 75 8.83 17.46 -2.02
CA GLN A 75 8.51 18.79 -2.54
C GLN A 75 7.05 18.91 -2.99
N LYS A 76 6.50 17.85 -3.57
CA LYS A 76 5.18 17.88 -4.21
C LYS A 76 4.05 17.40 -3.30
N ASN A 77 4.37 16.64 -2.26
CA ASN A 77 3.41 16.15 -1.29
C ASN A 77 4.00 16.09 0.14
N PRO A 78 4.49 17.22 0.69
CA PRO A 78 5.19 17.24 1.97
C PRO A 78 4.29 16.76 3.13
N THR A 79 2.99 17.06 3.08
CA THR A 79 2.04 16.64 4.12
C THR A 79 1.88 15.13 4.23
N LEU A 80 2.07 14.40 3.12
CA LEU A 80 2.05 12.93 3.15
C LEU A 80 3.41 12.36 3.57
N ASN A 81 4.51 13.03 3.20
CA ASN A 81 5.86 12.60 3.55
C ASN A 81 6.16 12.68 5.05
N ASP A 82 5.52 13.60 5.77
CA ASP A 82 5.74 13.81 7.21
C ASP A 82 4.87 12.90 8.11
N LYS A 83 4.17 11.91 7.52
CA LYS A 83 3.30 10.96 8.21
C LYS A 83 3.92 9.57 8.25
#